data_AF-A0A1S3RWB5-F1
#
_entry.id   AF-A0A1S3RWB5-F1
#
_cell.length_a   1.000
_cell.length_b   1.000
_cell.length_c   1.000
_cell.angle_alpha   90.00
_cell.angle_beta   90.00
_cell.angle_gamma   90.00
#
_symmetry.space_group_name_H-M   'P 1'
#
loop_
_entity.id
_entity.type
_entity.pdbx_description
1 polymer ?
#
loop_
_entity_poly.entity_id
_entity_poly.type
_entity_poly.pdbx_seq_one_letter_code
_entity_poly.pdbx_strand_id
1 'polypeptide(L)'
;MGGQPKGKKKSKAKRKEPYSNGGSGLTGLSPQDGMKLKMQEKAKKKTAEKYTVEQLLEKTEACMDSLEFEMAGRFCQRALEVEPDNLLTLDLLGHIHSELGDTQRAKEVFLRAVQLSPNEGHSKYMSLGQIHTGQEAVQYYTKGIQILLCMLEKHAQAIAGAGAEAEASPLQDSGSEILTARDVCVCGLLFCGRDLLH
;
A
#
# COMPACT_ATOMS: atom_id res chain seq x y z
N MET A 1 -32.31 -67.39 -6.95
CA MET A 1 -31.77 -67.84 -8.26
C MET A 1 -32.67 -67.22 -9.33
N GLY A 2 -32.32 -66.21 -10.12
CA GLY A 2 -31.05 -65.67 -10.54
C GLY A 2 -31.15 -65.37 -12.04
N GLY A 3 -30.98 -64.11 -12.44
CA GLY A 3 -30.70 -63.66 -13.81
C GLY A 3 -31.92 -63.52 -14.73
N GLN A 4 -31.98 -62.62 -15.73
CA GLN A 4 -31.04 -61.67 -16.33
C GLN A 4 -31.87 -60.91 -17.44
N PRO A 5 -31.35 -60.07 -18.35
CA PRO A 5 -30.81 -58.71 -18.17
C PRO A 5 -31.42 -57.67 -19.14
N LYS A 6 -31.08 -56.39 -18.93
CA LYS A 6 -31.38 -55.26 -19.84
C LYS A 6 -30.31 -55.13 -20.94
N GLY A 7 -30.74 -54.92 -22.20
CA GLY A 7 -29.90 -54.68 -23.37
C GLY A 7 -30.15 -53.35 -24.09
N LYS A 8 -29.18 -52.43 -23.94
CA LYS A 8 -28.56 -51.49 -24.92
C LYS A 8 -29.32 -51.04 -26.20
N LYS A 9 -29.33 -49.71 -26.46
CA LYS A 9 -28.58 -48.94 -27.51
C LYS A 9 -29.36 -47.79 -28.19
N LYS A 10 -28.81 -46.58 -28.03
CA LYS A 10 -28.45 -45.55 -29.05
C LYS A 10 -29.42 -45.20 -30.20
N SER A 11 -29.72 -43.91 -30.34
CA SER A 11 -29.40 -43.01 -31.50
C SER A 11 -30.00 -41.61 -31.22
N LYS A 12 -29.60 -40.45 -31.74
CA LYS A 12 -28.45 -39.93 -32.51
C LYS A 12 -28.56 -38.39 -32.43
N ALA A 13 -27.42 -37.70 -32.34
CA ALA A 13 -27.32 -36.24 -32.42
C ALA A 13 -27.23 -35.73 -33.88
N LYS A 14 -27.72 -34.51 -34.15
CA LYS A 14 -27.23 -33.60 -35.21
C LYS A 14 -27.83 -32.18 -34.96
N ARG A 15 -27.08 -31.28 -34.32
CA ARG A 15 -26.21 -30.24 -34.93
C ARG A 15 -26.99 -29.05 -35.50
N LYS A 16 -26.97 -27.91 -34.81
CA LYS A 16 -26.72 -26.56 -35.36
C LYS A 16 -26.16 -25.65 -34.26
N GLU A 17 -24.91 -25.26 -34.42
CA GLU A 17 -24.35 -23.97 -33.97
C GLU A 17 -23.93 -23.23 -35.26
N PRO A 18 -23.62 -21.91 -35.27
CA PRO A 18 -23.48 -20.98 -34.13
C PRO A 18 -24.22 -19.65 -34.33
N TYR A 19 -24.36 -18.84 -33.27
CA TYR A 19 -24.36 -17.37 -33.41
C TYR A 19 -23.64 -16.74 -32.22
N SER A 20 -22.53 -16.09 -32.56
CA SER A 20 -21.60 -15.37 -31.69
C SER A 20 -21.99 -13.89 -31.55
N ASN A 21 -22.04 -13.37 -30.32
CA ASN A 21 -21.64 -12.00 -29.91
C ASN A 21 -22.02 -11.81 -28.43
N GLY A 22 -21.23 -11.27 -27.50
CA GLY A 22 -19.88 -10.73 -27.49
C GLY A 22 -19.48 -10.69 -26.01
N GLY A 23 -18.48 -11.50 -25.63
CA GLY A 23 -17.98 -11.59 -24.26
C GLY A 23 -16.83 -10.62 -24.06
N SER A 24 -17.08 -9.53 -23.34
CA SER A 24 -16.03 -8.77 -22.66
C SER A 24 -15.52 -9.63 -21.49
N GLY A 25 -14.22 -9.93 -21.52
CA GLY A 25 -13.61 -11.02 -20.77
C GLY A 25 -13.75 -10.91 -19.25
N LEU A 26 -14.52 -11.82 -18.67
CA LEU A 26 -14.52 -12.20 -17.25
C LEU A 26 -14.98 -13.67 -17.15
N THR A 27 -14.29 -14.59 -17.84
CA THR A 27 -14.55 -16.03 -17.72
C THR A 27 -13.35 -16.71 -17.07
N GLY A 28 -13.47 -17.01 -15.77
CA GLY A 28 -12.46 -17.83 -15.10
C GLY A 28 -12.38 -17.75 -13.57
N LEU A 29 -13.36 -17.17 -12.86
CA LEU A 29 -13.34 -17.20 -11.40
C LEU A 29 -14.06 -18.46 -10.88
N SER A 30 -13.40 -19.24 -10.03
CA SER A 30 -14.02 -20.38 -9.34
C SER A 30 -15.20 -19.86 -8.50
N PRO A 31 -16.28 -20.64 -8.29
CA PRO A 31 -17.36 -20.26 -7.38
C PRO A 31 -16.87 -19.82 -5.99
N GLN A 32 -15.69 -20.31 -5.55
CA GLN A 32 -15.04 -19.89 -4.32
C GLN A 32 -14.47 -18.46 -4.37
N ASP A 33 -13.95 -18.03 -5.51
CA ASP A 33 -13.38 -16.69 -5.69
C ASP A 33 -14.49 -15.63 -5.73
N GLY A 34 -15.63 -15.95 -6.36
CA GLY A 34 -16.82 -15.10 -6.35
C GLY A 34 -17.43 -14.93 -4.97
N MET A 35 -17.41 -15.96 -4.12
CA MET A 35 -17.84 -15.88 -2.73
C MET A 35 -16.87 -15.04 -1.88
N LYS A 36 -15.55 -15.20 -2.07
CA LYS A 36 -14.52 -14.39 -1.41
C LYS A 36 -14.65 -12.91 -1.76
N LEU A 37 -14.84 -12.57 -3.03
CA LEU A 37 -15.02 -11.18 -3.48
C LEU A 37 -16.26 -10.54 -2.84
N LYS A 38 -17.40 -11.23 -2.82
CA LYS A 38 -18.62 -10.74 -2.15
C LYS A 38 -18.45 -10.58 -0.64
N MET A 39 -17.67 -11.46 -0.01
CA MET A 39 -17.40 -11.39 1.42
C MET A 39 -16.44 -10.24 1.75
N GLN A 40 -15.41 -10.02 0.93
CA GLN A 40 -14.52 -8.86 0.99
C GLN A 40 -15.28 -7.56 0.76
N GLU A 41 -16.17 -7.50 -0.24
CA GLU A 41 -16.97 -6.30 -0.53
C GLU A 41 -17.91 -5.94 0.64
N LYS A 42 -18.53 -6.94 1.28
CA LYS A 42 -19.32 -6.73 2.51
C LYS A 42 -18.47 -6.30 3.70
N ALA A 43 -17.25 -6.84 3.83
CA ALA A 43 -16.33 -6.43 4.89
C ALA A 43 -15.88 -4.97 4.67
N LYS A 44 -15.48 -4.62 3.44
CA LYS A 44 -15.17 -3.24 3.02
C LYS A 44 -16.29 -2.28 3.35
N LYS A 45 -17.53 -2.61 2.98
CA LYS A 45 -18.69 -1.78 3.28
C LYS A 45 -18.92 -1.60 4.79
N LYS A 46 -18.80 -2.67 5.58
CA LYS A 46 -18.94 -2.59 7.05
C LYS A 46 -17.81 -1.82 7.73
N THR A 47 -16.58 -1.93 7.23
CA THR A 47 -15.41 -1.22 7.76
C THR A 47 -15.51 0.26 7.42
N ALA A 48 -15.85 0.60 6.17
CA ALA A 48 -16.07 1.97 5.71
C ALA A 48 -17.30 2.64 6.38
N GLU A 49 -18.35 1.88 6.67
CA GLU A 49 -19.51 2.39 7.43
C GLU A 49 -19.17 2.69 8.90
N LYS A 50 -18.07 2.13 9.45
CA LYS A 50 -17.74 2.22 10.88
C LYS A 50 -16.56 3.15 11.18
N TYR A 51 -15.58 3.26 10.28
CA TYR A 51 -14.38 4.08 10.46
C TYR A 51 -13.95 4.70 9.14
N THR A 52 -13.50 5.96 9.18
CA THR A 52 -12.82 6.60 8.04
C THR A 52 -11.36 6.14 7.97
N VAL A 53 -10.69 6.36 6.83
CA VAL A 53 -9.26 6.03 6.68
C VAL A 53 -8.43 6.84 7.67
N GLU A 54 -8.72 8.13 7.86
CA GLU A 54 -8.01 9.00 8.80
C GLU A 54 -8.10 8.45 10.24
N GLN A 55 -9.28 8.02 10.68
CA GLN A 55 -9.45 7.43 12.02
C GLN A 55 -8.71 6.09 12.19
N LEU A 56 -8.52 5.34 11.11
CA LEU A 56 -7.73 4.11 11.13
C LEU A 56 -6.23 4.43 11.18
N LEU A 57 -5.79 5.48 10.49
CA LEU A 57 -4.41 5.97 10.52
C LEU A 57 -4.05 6.54 11.88
N GLU A 58 -4.91 7.35 12.52
CA GLU A 58 -4.70 7.84 13.89
C GLU A 58 -4.49 6.69 14.89
N LYS A 59 -5.27 5.62 14.77
CA LYS A 59 -5.10 4.42 15.60
C LYS A 59 -3.83 3.65 15.28
N THR A 60 -3.44 3.63 14.02
CA THR A 60 -2.19 3.02 13.57
C THR A 60 -1.02 3.71 14.25
N GLU A 61 -0.97 5.03 14.19
CA GLU A 61 0.07 5.85 14.81
C GLU A 61 0.09 5.67 16.34
N ALA A 62 -1.06 5.71 17.00
CA ALA A 62 -1.13 5.44 18.44
C ALA A 62 -0.60 4.04 18.83
N CYS A 63 -0.83 3.03 17.98
CA CYS A 63 -0.26 1.70 18.17
C CYS A 63 1.26 1.68 17.91
N MET A 64 1.75 2.42 16.91
CA MET A 64 3.18 2.54 16.62
C MET A 64 3.93 3.24 17.77
N ASP A 65 3.36 4.32 18.32
CA ASP A 65 3.90 5.02 19.50
C ASP A 65 3.95 4.09 20.73
N SER A 66 3.01 3.15 20.81
CA SER A 66 2.96 2.11 21.85
C SER A 66 3.78 0.87 21.51
N LEU A 67 4.50 0.85 20.38
CA LEU A 67 5.28 -0.29 19.85
C LEU A 67 4.44 -1.57 19.59
N GLU A 68 3.13 -1.43 19.44
CA GLU A 68 2.20 -2.51 19.13
C GLU A 68 2.08 -2.71 17.60
N PHE A 69 3.18 -3.04 16.94
CA PHE A 69 3.29 -3.11 15.48
C PHE A 69 2.31 -4.10 14.82
N GLU A 70 2.04 -5.24 15.46
CA GLU A 70 1.04 -6.20 14.99
C GLU A 70 -0.37 -5.60 14.93
N MET A 71 -0.74 -4.78 15.92
CA MET A 71 -2.03 -4.09 15.90
C MET A 71 -2.05 -2.97 14.88
N ALA A 72 -0.97 -2.18 14.79
CA ALA A 72 -0.81 -1.14 13.80
C ALA A 72 -1.00 -1.70 12.38
N GLY A 73 -0.37 -2.83 12.07
CA GLY A 73 -0.51 -3.52 10.79
C GLY A 73 -1.96 -3.91 10.48
N ARG A 74 -2.74 -4.33 11.47
CA ARG A 74 -4.18 -4.62 11.30
C ARG A 74 -5.00 -3.37 10.99
N PHE A 75 -4.67 -2.22 11.58
CA PHE A 75 -5.34 -0.97 11.26
C PHE A 75 -4.98 -0.48 9.85
N CYS A 76 -3.71 -0.55 9.44
CA CYS A 76 -3.29 -0.29 8.06
C CYS A 76 -4.01 -1.20 7.06
N GLN A 77 -4.12 -2.50 7.32
CA GLN A 77 -4.84 -3.42 6.42
C GLN A 77 -6.30 -3.01 6.25
N ARG A 78 -6.98 -2.58 7.32
CA ARG A 78 -8.34 -2.04 7.24
C ARG A 78 -8.41 -0.73 6.48
N ALA A 79 -7.42 0.15 6.62
CA ALA A 79 -7.35 1.38 5.85
C ALA A 79 -7.19 1.07 4.35
N LEU A 80 -6.36 0.10 3.97
CA LEU A 80 -6.21 -0.38 2.58
C LEU A 80 -7.44 -1.14 2.06
N GLU A 81 -8.28 -1.71 2.92
CA GLU A 81 -9.57 -2.28 2.49
C GLU A 81 -10.52 -1.19 1.99
N VAL A 82 -10.51 -0.02 2.63
CA VAL A 82 -11.33 1.15 2.29
C VAL A 82 -10.72 1.91 1.11
N GLU A 83 -9.43 2.27 1.19
CA GLU A 83 -8.67 2.95 0.15
C GLU A 83 -7.42 2.14 -0.22
N PRO A 84 -7.51 1.29 -1.25
CA PRO A 84 -6.41 0.39 -1.62
C PRO A 84 -5.10 1.09 -2.00
N ASP A 85 -5.18 2.29 -2.54
CA ASP A 85 -4.05 3.02 -3.13
C ASP A 85 -3.65 4.26 -2.31
N ASN A 86 -4.05 4.30 -1.04
CA ASN A 86 -3.65 5.37 -0.13
C ASN A 86 -2.14 5.29 0.19
N LEU A 87 -1.38 6.25 -0.32
CA LEU A 87 0.09 6.26 -0.22
C LEU A 87 0.58 6.34 1.22
N LEU A 88 -0.07 7.13 2.08
CA LEU A 88 0.29 7.24 3.50
C LEU A 88 0.12 5.90 4.22
N THR A 89 -0.98 5.20 3.95
CA THR A 89 -1.24 3.88 4.53
C THR A 89 -0.21 2.86 4.07
N LEU A 90 0.21 2.91 2.80
CA LEU A 90 1.28 2.04 2.28
C LEU A 90 2.63 2.36 2.92
N ASP A 91 2.97 3.64 3.12
CA ASP A 91 4.22 4.03 3.78
C ASP A 91 4.29 3.49 5.21
N LEU A 92 3.24 3.72 6.00
CA LEU A 92 3.12 3.21 7.37
C LEU A 92 3.16 1.68 7.42
N LEU A 93 2.45 1.00 6.53
CA LEU A 93 2.48 -0.48 6.49
C LEU A 93 3.88 -1.01 6.14
N GLY A 94 4.61 -0.33 5.26
CA GLY A 94 5.98 -0.67 4.91
C GLY A 94 6.93 -0.52 6.11
N HIS A 95 6.82 0.56 6.88
CA HIS A 95 7.58 0.75 8.11
C HIS A 95 7.21 -0.29 9.16
N ILE A 96 5.92 -0.54 9.39
CA ILE A 96 5.45 -1.57 10.33
C ILE A 96 6.02 -2.94 9.99
N HIS A 97 6.03 -3.34 8.71
CA HIS A 97 6.66 -4.60 8.31
C HIS A 97 8.17 -4.61 8.53
N SER A 98 8.84 -3.46 8.37
CA SER A 98 10.27 -3.33 8.68
C SER A 98 10.54 -3.53 10.18
N GLU A 99 9.72 -2.93 11.04
CA GLU A 99 9.81 -3.07 12.51
C GLU A 99 9.52 -4.51 12.98
N LEU A 100 8.61 -5.21 12.30
CA LEU A 100 8.33 -6.63 12.55
C LEU A 100 9.43 -7.57 12.02
N GLY A 101 10.44 -7.05 11.30
CA GLY A 101 11.49 -7.84 10.66
C GLY A 101 11.05 -8.53 9.35
N ASP A 102 9.82 -8.29 8.91
CA ASP A 102 9.23 -8.80 7.66
C ASP A 102 9.73 -8.01 6.43
N THR A 103 11.05 -7.97 6.25
CA THR A 103 11.73 -7.19 5.20
C THR A 103 11.21 -7.45 3.78
N GLN A 104 10.82 -8.68 3.46
CA GLN A 104 10.26 -9.04 2.16
C GLN A 104 8.89 -8.39 1.91
N ARG A 105 8.01 -8.37 2.93
CA ARG A 105 6.70 -7.69 2.81
C ARG A 105 6.87 -6.19 2.77
N ALA A 106 7.76 -5.63 3.58
CA ALA A 106 8.09 -4.21 3.54
C ALA A 106 8.52 -3.79 2.12
N LYS A 107 9.41 -4.57 1.49
CA LYS A 107 9.84 -4.35 0.10
C LYS A 107 8.67 -4.34 -0.87
N GLU A 108 7.79 -5.33 -0.80
CA GLU A 108 6.62 -5.43 -1.70
C GLU A 108 5.69 -4.21 -1.56
N VAL A 109 5.45 -3.76 -0.33
CA VAL A 109 4.62 -2.59 -0.04
C VAL A 109 5.27 -1.31 -0.58
N PHE A 110 6.56 -1.10 -0.33
CA PHE A 110 7.26 0.08 -0.86
C PHE A 110 7.35 0.08 -2.38
N LEU A 111 7.57 -1.08 -3.01
CA LEU A 111 7.55 -1.19 -4.48
C LEU A 111 6.17 -0.87 -5.04
N ARG A 112 5.08 -1.26 -4.38
CA ARG A 112 3.72 -0.85 -4.75
C ARG A 112 3.55 0.67 -4.63
N ALA A 113 4.04 1.29 -3.56
CA ALA A 113 4.01 2.73 -3.41
C ALA A 113 4.82 3.43 -4.52
N VAL A 114 5.96 2.88 -4.95
CA VAL A 114 6.76 3.37 -6.09
C VAL A 114 5.98 3.28 -7.40
N GLN A 115 5.22 2.20 -7.62
CA GLN A 115 4.39 2.05 -8.81
C GLN A 115 3.26 3.07 -8.87
N LEU A 116 2.65 3.40 -7.72
CA LEU A 116 1.56 4.37 -7.64
C LEU A 116 2.07 5.81 -7.81
N SER A 117 3.17 6.18 -7.14
CA SER A 117 3.75 7.53 -7.19
C SER A 117 5.27 7.51 -7.35
N PRO A 118 5.79 7.38 -8.58
CA PRO A 118 7.23 7.26 -8.80
C PRO A 118 8.00 8.56 -8.52
N ASN A 119 7.35 9.73 -8.56
CA ASN A 119 8.03 11.03 -8.50
C ASN A 119 7.72 11.86 -7.23
N GLU A 120 6.93 11.33 -6.31
CA GLU A 120 6.49 12.02 -5.08
C GLU A 120 6.68 11.11 -3.89
N GLY A 121 7.01 11.63 -2.70
CA GLY A 121 7.26 10.80 -1.50
C GLY A 121 8.64 10.13 -1.53
N HIS A 122 9.61 10.78 -0.91
CA HIS A 122 11.00 10.31 -0.86
C HIS A 122 11.20 9.14 0.12
N SER A 123 10.39 9.04 1.19
CA SER A 123 10.47 8.02 2.27
C SER A 123 10.59 6.59 1.72
N LYS A 124 9.67 6.16 0.85
CA LYS A 124 9.71 4.82 0.24
C LYS A 124 11.01 4.47 -0.49
N TYR A 125 11.69 5.46 -1.09
CA TYR A 125 12.97 5.26 -1.75
C TYR A 125 14.11 5.11 -0.74
N MET A 126 14.06 5.85 0.37
CA MET A 126 15.00 5.69 1.48
C MET A 126 14.86 4.30 2.11
N SER A 127 13.63 3.86 2.38
CA SER A 127 13.37 2.53 2.95
C SER A 127 13.78 1.41 1.99
N LEU A 128 13.51 1.53 0.69
CA LEU A 128 14.01 0.55 -0.30
C LEU A 128 15.54 0.53 -0.36
N GLY A 129 16.20 1.68 -0.22
CA GLY A 129 17.66 1.76 -0.13
C GLY A 129 18.21 1.03 1.09
N GLN A 130 17.50 1.05 2.22
CA GLN A 130 17.89 0.33 3.45
C GLN A 130 17.71 -1.19 3.31
N ILE A 131 16.70 -1.63 2.55
CA ILE A 131 16.41 -3.06 2.34
C ILE A 131 17.38 -3.69 1.33
N HIS A 132 17.82 -2.94 0.32
CA HIS A 132 18.71 -3.44 -0.73
C HIS A 132 20.20 -3.27 -0.37
N THR A 133 21.08 -3.91 -1.15
CA THR A 133 22.53 -3.76 -1.01
C THR A 133 23.19 -3.47 -2.35
N GLY A 134 24.43 -2.97 -2.32
CA GLY A 134 25.21 -2.70 -3.52
C GLY A 134 24.63 -1.59 -4.39
N GLN A 135 24.67 -1.80 -5.71
CA GLN A 135 24.28 -0.77 -6.69
C GLN A 135 22.79 -0.44 -6.66
N GLU A 136 21.92 -1.40 -6.33
CA GLU A 136 20.48 -1.17 -6.24
C GLU A 136 20.15 -0.19 -5.11
N ALA A 137 20.79 -0.35 -3.94
CA ALA A 137 20.62 0.57 -2.82
C ALA A 137 21.02 2.01 -3.21
N VAL A 138 22.16 2.16 -3.88
CA VAL A 138 22.65 3.47 -4.36
C VAL A 138 21.63 4.12 -5.31
N GLN A 139 21.04 3.36 -6.22
CA GLN A 139 20.01 3.87 -7.13
C GLN A 139 18.76 4.36 -6.38
N TYR A 140 18.28 3.60 -5.40
CA TYR A 140 17.13 4.01 -4.60
C TYR A 140 17.41 5.28 -3.79
N TYR A 141 18.54 5.36 -3.10
CA TYR A 141 18.93 6.57 -2.37
C TYR A 141 19.09 7.77 -3.30
N THR A 142 19.73 7.59 -4.46
CA THR A 142 19.89 8.66 -5.46
C THR A 142 18.53 9.18 -5.92
N LYS A 143 17.56 8.29 -6.17
CA LYS A 143 16.21 8.68 -6.56
C LYS A 143 15.47 9.41 -5.44
N GLY A 144 15.59 8.93 -4.20
CA GLY A 144 15.02 9.59 -3.02
C GLY A 144 15.58 11.01 -2.82
N ILE A 145 16.89 11.17 -2.94
CA ILE A 145 17.57 12.48 -2.86
C ILE A 145 17.10 13.41 -3.98
N GLN A 146 16.97 12.91 -5.21
CA GLN A 146 16.46 13.70 -6.33
C GLN A 146 15.05 14.24 -6.05
N ILE A 147 14.16 13.42 -5.47
CA ILE A 147 12.80 13.85 -5.11
C ILE A 147 12.84 14.91 -4.01
N LEU A 148 13.67 14.74 -2.98
CA LEU A 148 13.86 15.74 -1.92
C LEU A 148 14.33 17.09 -2.48
N LEU A 149 15.32 17.08 -3.37
CA LEU A 149 15.81 18.29 -4.02
C LEU A 149 14.69 18.99 -4.81
N CYS A 150 13.90 18.22 -5.58
CA CYS A 150 12.75 18.75 -6.32
C CYS A 150 11.69 19.35 -5.39
N MET A 151 11.41 18.73 -4.24
CA MET A 151 10.49 19.27 -3.24
C MET A 151 11.00 20.59 -2.64
N LEU A 152 12.28 20.67 -2.31
CA LEU A 152 12.91 21.88 -1.77
C LEU A 152 12.89 23.04 -2.77
N GLU A 153 13.18 22.76 -4.04
CA GLU A 153 13.09 23.76 -5.11
C GLU A 153 11.67 24.30 -5.29
N LYS A 154 10.67 23.42 -5.31
CA LYS A 154 9.25 23.82 -5.38
C LYS A 154 8.84 24.67 -4.19
N HIS A 155 9.28 24.31 -2.99
CA HIS A 155 9.00 25.08 -1.78
C HIS A 155 9.67 26.46 -1.81
N ALA A 156 10.92 26.55 -2.25
CA ALA A 156 11.62 27.82 -2.43
C ALA A 156 10.92 28.73 -3.46
N GLN A 157 10.44 28.16 -4.57
CA GLN A 157 9.66 28.89 -5.57
C GLN A 157 8.31 29.36 -5.02
N ALA A 158 7.63 28.54 -4.21
CA ALA A 158 6.37 28.91 -3.57
C ALA A 158 6.56 30.10 -2.59
N ILE A 159 7.64 30.09 -1.81
CA ILE A 159 7.99 31.20 -0.92
C ILE A 159 8.34 32.46 -1.71
N ALA A 160 9.13 32.34 -2.79
CA ALA A 160 9.50 33.47 -3.63
C ALA A 160 8.29 34.06 -4.39
N GLY A 161 7.33 33.22 -4.77
CA GLY A 161 6.07 33.64 -5.40
C GLY A 161 5.08 34.27 -4.42
N ALA A 162 5.04 33.80 -3.17
CA ALA A 162 4.26 34.41 -2.09
C ALA A 162 4.88 35.72 -1.60
N GLY A 163 6.20 35.90 -1.70
CA GLY A 163 6.93 37.11 -1.29
C GLY A 163 6.67 38.36 -2.14
N ALA A 164 5.80 38.31 -3.15
CA ALA A 164 5.30 39.50 -3.84
C ALA A 164 4.06 40.12 -3.15
N GLU A 165 3.42 39.40 -2.23
CA GLU A 165 2.31 39.89 -1.43
C GLU A 165 2.47 39.44 0.04
N ALA A 166 2.71 40.41 0.92
CA ALA A 166 2.71 40.33 2.40
C ALA A 166 4.08 40.25 3.11
N GLU A 167 4.42 41.43 3.63
CA GLU A 167 5.17 41.69 4.87
C GLU A 167 4.88 40.71 6.03
N ALA A 168 5.96 40.26 6.66
CA ALA A 168 6.17 39.97 8.07
C ALA A 168 5.01 39.40 8.93
N SER A 169 5.08 38.10 9.27
CA SER A 169 4.88 37.53 10.64
C SER A 169 4.85 35.98 10.64
N PRO A 170 5.06 35.31 11.80
CA PRO A 170 5.82 34.06 11.88
C PRO A 170 5.01 32.78 11.60
N LEU A 171 5.73 31.81 11.02
CA LEU A 171 5.53 30.35 11.02
C LEU A 171 4.15 29.89 11.52
N GLN A 172 3.18 29.85 10.61
CA GLN A 172 2.00 29.01 10.77
C GLN A 172 2.25 27.69 10.02
N ASP A 173 2.44 26.65 10.83
CA ASP A 173 2.42 25.24 10.46
C ASP A 173 1.12 24.92 9.70
N SER A 174 1.20 24.95 8.38
CA SER A 174 0.11 24.62 7.47
C SER A 174 0.53 23.42 6.61
N GLY A 175 0.47 22.25 7.25
CA GLY A 175 -0.08 21.00 6.69
C GLY A 175 0.22 20.60 5.24
N SER A 176 1.37 20.99 4.69
CA SER A 176 1.75 20.70 3.30
C SER A 176 3.14 20.07 3.26
N GLU A 177 3.21 18.78 3.59
CA GLU A 177 4.37 17.89 3.35
C GLU A 177 5.76 18.53 3.53
N ILE A 178 5.90 19.40 4.53
CA ILE A 178 7.21 19.84 5.01
C ILE A 178 7.68 18.71 5.90
N LEU A 179 8.81 18.09 5.54
CA LEU A 179 9.64 17.20 6.36
C LEU A 179 9.15 17.15 7.80
N THR A 180 8.15 16.31 8.06
CA THR A 180 7.47 16.39 9.35
C THR A 180 8.42 15.79 10.37
N ALA A 181 8.32 16.19 11.63
CA ALA A 181 9.03 15.54 12.73
C ALA A 181 8.84 14.00 12.75
N ARG A 182 7.85 13.46 12.01
CA ARG A 182 7.62 12.04 11.75
C ARG A 182 8.77 11.36 10.97
N ASP A 183 9.43 12.05 10.03
CA ASP A 183 10.56 11.49 9.27
C ASP A 183 11.81 11.28 10.15
N VAL A 184 11.95 12.11 11.19
CA VAL A 184 13.07 12.03 12.15
C VAL A 184 12.84 10.96 13.21
N CYS A 185 11.59 10.76 13.64
CA CYS A 185 11.27 9.82 14.72
C CYS A 185 11.44 8.35 14.30
N VAL A 186 11.08 8.00 13.05
CA VAL A 186 11.25 6.62 12.53
C VAL A 186 12.71 6.32 12.18
N CYS A 187 13.47 7.29 11.64
CA CYS A 187 14.91 7.10 11.41
C CYS A 187 15.72 6.92 12.70
N GLY A 188 15.29 7.51 13.82
CA GLY A 188 15.96 7.39 15.11
C GLY A 188 15.92 5.99 15.73
N LEU A 189 14.90 5.19 15.42
CA LEU A 189 14.76 3.81 15.93
C LEU A 189 15.61 2.80 15.15
N LEU A 190 15.81 3.02 13.84
CA LEU A 190 16.67 2.19 12.99
C LEU A 190 18.16 2.23 13.38
N PHE A 191 18.62 3.33 14.00
CA PHE A 191 20.04 3.50 14.36
C PHE A 191 20.41 2.95 15.75
N CYS A 192 19.44 2.74 16.65
CA CYS A 192 19.75 2.37 18.04
C CYS A 192 19.71 0.85 18.30
N GLY A 193 19.07 0.06 17.43
CA GLY A 193 18.85 -1.38 17.67
C GLY A 193 19.91 -2.35 17.14
N ARG A 194 20.84 -1.89 16.28
CA ARG A 194 21.69 -2.81 15.48
C ARG A 194 23.16 -2.85 15.90
N ASP A 195 23.58 -2.03 16.86
CA ASP A 195 24.97 -1.95 17.35
C ASP A 195 25.19 -2.58 18.74
N LEU A 196 24.22 -3.31 19.31
CA LEU A 196 24.37 -3.92 20.65
C LEU A 196 24.52 -5.45 20.68
N LEU A 197 24.64 -6.11 19.52
CA LEU A 197 24.83 -7.56 19.44
C LEU A 197 25.91 -7.90 18.42
N HIS A 198 27.17 -7.66 18.77
CA HIS A 198 28.30 -8.46 18.33
C HIS A 198 29.48 -8.40 19.28
#